data_AF-A0ABD1DYD0-F1
#
_entry.id   AF-A0ABD1DYD0-F1
#
_cell.length_a   1.000
_cell.length_b   1.000
_cell.length_c   1.000
_cell.angle_alpha   90.00
_cell.angle_beta   90.00
_cell.angle_gamma   90.00
#
_symmetry.space_group_name_H-M   'P 1'
#
loop_
_entity.id
_entity.type
_entity.pdbx_description
1 polymer ?
#
loop_
_entity_poly.entity_id
_entity_poly.type
_entity_poly.pdbx_seq_one_letter_code
_entity_poly.pdbx_strand_id
1 'polypeptide(L)'
;MYIKSIIIDGFKSYGKRTEVHGFDPEFNAITGLNGTGKSNILDSICFVLGISNLVHVRATSLQELVYKSGQAGVTKATVTLVFDNTDKDQCPLGYEKCNEISITRQIVVGGKNKYLINGKTVQNKKVQDLFCSVQLNVNNPNFLIMQGRITKVLNMKPQEILSMIEEAAGTSVYEAKREHSIKLIEKKDAKLNELYT
;
A
#
# COMPACT_ATOMS: atom_id res chain seq x y z
N MET A 1 -7.94 13.45 0.82
CA MET A 1 -6.84 12.87 1.64
C MET A 1 -5.55 12.87 0.83
N TYR A 2 -4.48 13.48 1.35
CA TYR A 2 -3.15 13.49 0.68
C TYR A 2 -2.02 13.30 1.71
N ILE A 3 -0.83 12.91 1.25
CA ILE A 3 0.33 12.72 2.15
C ILE A 3 0.83 14.10 2.57
N LYS A 4 0.96 14.34 3.88
CA LYS A 4 1.52 15.57 4.46
C LYS A 4 3.01 15.42 4.79
N SER A 5 3.38 14.27 5.35
CA SER A 5 4.76 13.94 5.67
C SER A 5 5.05 12.45 5.64
N ILE A 6 6.33 12.12 5.48
CA ILE A 6 6.85 10.75 5.49
C ILE A 6 8.00 10.68 6.49
N ILE A 7 7.89 9.76 7.44
CA ILE A 7 8.97 9.47 8.40
C ILE A 7 9.54 8.10 8.04
N ILE A 8 10.83 8.07 7.71
CA ILE A 8 11.57 6.86 7.29
C ILE A 8 12.67 6.61 8.31
N ASP A 9 12.71 5.41 8.89
CA ASP A 9 13.74 5.02 9.87
C ASP A 9 14.20 3.58 9.61
N GLY A 10 15.51 3.39 9.42
CA GLY A 10 16.11 2.08 9.18
C GLY A 10 15.68 1.36 7.89
N PHE A 11 15.19 2.08 6.88
CA PHE A 11 14.65 1.51 5.64
C PHE A 11 15.61 1.69 4.46
N LYS A 12 16.04 0.59 3.83
CA LYS A 12 16.93 0.54 2.66
C LYS A 12 18.18 1.41 2.78
N SER A 13 18.22 2.58 2.12
CA SER A 13 19.33 3.54 2.18
C SER A 13 19.24 4.49 3.37
N TYR A 14 18.09 4.59 4.01
CA TYR A 14 17.81 5.47 5.15
C TYR A 14 18.13 4.75 6.46
N GLY A 15 19.41 4.68 6.81
CA GLY A 15 19.87 4.05 8.06
C GLY A 15 19.60 4.86 9.33
N LYS A 16 19.30 6.16 9.19
CA LYS A 16 18.89 7.06 10.27
C LYS A 16 17.47 7.54 10.01
N ARG A 17 16.79 7.97 11.07
CA ARG A 17 15.48 8.63 10.97
C ARG A 17 15.59 9.88 10.08
N THR A 18 14.85 9.87 8.98
CA THR A 18 14.67 10.99 8.06
C THR A 18 13.19 11.32 7.99
N GLU A 19 12.87 12.60 8.03
CA GLU A 19 11.50 13.08 7.88
C GLU A 19 11.42 14.00 6.67
N VAL A 20 10.48 13.71 5.78
CA VAL A 20 10.22 14.49 4.57
C VAL A 20 8.86 15.18 4.77
N HIS A 21 8.88 16.50 4.76
CA HIS A 21 7.71 17.36 4.94
C HIS A 21 7.41 18.15 3.67
N GLY A 22 6.27 18.83 3.65
CA GLY A 22 5.94 19.79 2.60
C GLY A 22 5.48 19.15 1.30
N PHE A 23 4.79 18.01 1.40
CA PHE A 23 4.12 17.43 0.25
C PHE A 23 2.92 18.28 -0.16
N ASP A 24 2.85 18.60 -1.44
CA ASP A 24 1.75 19.32 -2.06
C ASP A 24 0.58 18.35 -2.39
N PRO A 25 -0.68 18.77 -2.31
CA PRO A 25 -1.82 17.92 -2.66
C PRO A 25 -1.85 17.49 -4.12
N GLU A 26 -1.31 18.29 -5.04
CA GLU A 26 -1.43 18.09 -6.48
C GLU A 26 -0.16 17.48 -7.08
N PHE A 27 1.00 18.10 -6.86
CA PHE A 27 2.22 17.70 -7.55
C PHE A 27 3.48 17.75 -6.68
N ASN A 28 4.18 16.63 -6.65
CA ASN A 28 5.42 16.47 -5.89
C ASN A 28 6.54 15.94 -6.80
N ALA A 29 7.68 16.64 -6.81
CA ALA A 29 8.87 16.23 -7.54
C ALA A 29 9.97 15.75 -6.58
N ILE A 30 10.38 14.49 -6.71
CA ILE A 30 11.51 13.92 -5.96
C ILE A 30 12.71 13.83 -6.89
N THR A 31 13.72 14.67 -6.66
CA THR A 31 14.92 14.75 -7.50
C THR A 31 16.19 14.48 -6.68
N GLY A 32 17.27 14.10 -7.34
CA GLY A 32 18.54 13.81 -6.70
C GLY A 32 19.48 12.96 -7.55
N LEU A 33 20.77 12.99 -7.20
CA LEU A 33 21.81 12.22 -7.89
C LEU A 33 21.51 10.71 -7.87
N ASN A 34 22.11 9.95 -8.78
CA ASN A 34 22.00 8.49 -8.77
C ASN A 34 22.63 7.92 -7.49
N GLY A 35 21.98 6.91 -6.89
CA GLY A 35 22.44 6.29 -5.65
C GLY A 35 22.05 7.01 -4.35
N THR A 36 21.44 8.19 -4.40
CA THR A 36 21.05 8.97 -3.19
C THR A 36 19.80 8.46 -2.46
N GLY A 37 19.16 7.40 -2.96
CA GLY A 37 17.97 6.82 -2.34
C GLY A 37 16.64 7.43 -2.80
N LYS A 38 16.61 8.28 -3.83
CA LYS A 38 15.36 8.85 -4.39
C LYS A 38 14.23 7.83 -4.61
N SER A 39 14.54 6.72 -5.27
CA SER A 39 13.58 5.65 -5.52
C SER A 39 13.17 4.90 -4.25
N ASN A 40 13.99 4.95 -3.19
CA ASN A 40 13.65 4.32 -1.91
C ASN A 40 12.59 5.12 -1.13
N ILE A 41 12.40 6.42 -1.43
CA ILE A 41 11.24 7.18 -0.91
C ILE A 41 9.95 6.58 -1.46
N LEU A 42 9.89 6.36 -2.78
CA LEU A 42 8.74 5.73 -3.43
C LEU A 42 8.52 4.30 -2.93
N ASP A 43 9.60 3.52 -2.78
CA ASP A 43 9.52 2.18 -2.18
C ASP A 43 9.00 2.22 -0.73
N SER A 44 9.34 3.26 0.05
CA SER A 44 8.87 3.41 1.42
C SER A 44 7.36 3.69 1.49
N ILE A 45 6.84 4.49 0.55
CA ILE A 45 5.40 4.73 0.39
C ILE A 45 4.72 3.41 0.02
N CYS A 46 5.20 2.73 -1.02
CA CYS A 46 4.70 1.43 -1.46
C CYS A 46 4.70 0.38 -0.34
N PHE A 47 5.74 0.41 0.48
CA PHE A 47 5.87 -0.45 1.64
C PHE A 47 4.75 -0.18 2.66
N VAL A 48 4.46 1.07 3.04
CA VAL A 48 3.37 1.37 3.98
C VAL A 48 1.99 1.09 3.38
N LEU A 49 1.81 1.40 2.10
CA LEU A 49 0.60 1.09 1.34
C LEU A 49 0.28 -0.41 1.31
N GLY A 50 1.27 -1.27 1.57
CA GLY A 50 1.03 -2.70 1.73
C GLY A 50 1.01 -3.45 0.41
N ILE A 51 1.76 -2.97 -0.60
CA ILE A 51 1.91 -3.67 -1.88
C ILE A 51 2.39 -5.10 -1.63
N SER A 52 1.59 -6.06 -2.08
CA SER A 52 1.81 -7.50 -1.84
C SER A 52 2.96 -8.05 -2.67
N ASN A 53 3.20 -7.46 -3.84
CA ASN A 53 4.25 -7.88 -4.76
C ASN A 53 5.55 -7.11 -4.49
N LEU A 54 6.50 -7.79 -3.85
CA LEU A 54 7.80 -7.23 -3.45
C LEU A 54 8.69 -6.82 -4.65
N VAL A 55 8.40 -7.32 -5.86
CA VAL A 55 9.07 -6.87 -7.09
C VAL A 55 8.89 -5.36 -7.30
N HIS A 56 7.71 -4.82 -6.95
CA HIS A 56 7.46 -3.38 -7.02
C HIS A 56 8.26 -2.57 -6.00
N VAL A 57 8.67 -3.20 -4.89
CA VAL A 57 9.53 -2.58 -3.88
C VAL A 57 10.98 -2.99 -4.11
N ARG A 58 11.35 -3.57 -5.26
CA ARG A 58 12.73 -3.95 -5.64
C ARG A 58 13.43 -4.74 -4.52
N ALA A 59 12.75 -5.73 -3.97
CA ALA A 59 13.24 -6.60 -2.91
C ALA A 59 12.75 -8.02 -3.15
N THR A 60 13.56 -9.02 -2.77
CA THR A 60 13.18 -10.44 -2.83
C THR A 60 12.56 -10.90 -1.51
N SER A 61 12.99 -10.29 -0.41
CA SER A 61 12.48 -10.59 0.93
C SER A 61 12.22 -9.31 1.71
N LEU A 62 11.33 -9.38 2.71
CA LEU A 62 11.06 -8.23 3.59
C LEU A 62 12.29 -7.81 4.40
N GLN A 63 13.25 -8.70 4.64
CA GLN A 63 14.46 -8.39 5.41
C GLN A 63 15.40 -7.44 4.65
N GLU A 64 15.42 -7.52 3.30
CA GLU A 64 16.20 -6.61 2.45
C GLU A 64 15.70 -5.16 2.48
N LEU A 65 14.48 -4.94 2.98
CA LEU A 65 13.95 -3.59 3.17
C LEU A 65 14.55 -2.91 4.40
N VAL A 66 15.16 -3.66 5.31
CA VAL A 66 15.89 -3.11 6.46
C VAL A 66 17.25 -2.62 6.00
N TYR A 67 17.73 -1.51 6.57
CA TYR A 67 19.03 -0.92 6.25
C TYR A 67 20.15 -1.96 6.33
N LYS A 68 20.84 -2.17 5.20
CA LYS A 68 21.88 -3.21 5.03
C LYS A 68 21.42 -4.61 5.50
N SER A 69 20.14 -4.93 5.35
CA SER A 69 19.53 -6.20 5.78
C SER A 69 19.78 -6.55 7.26
N GLY A 70 19.98 -5.54 8.12
CA GLY A 70 20.30 -5.76 9.54
C GLY A 70 21.78 -5.92 9.89
N GLN A 71 22.67 -6.05 8.91
CA GLN A 71 24.10 -6.31 9.16
C GLN A 71 24.84 -5.13 9.79
N ALA A 72 24.27 -3.92 9.75
CA ALA A 72 24.85 -2.71 10.30
C ALA A 72 24.29 -2.34 11.69
N GLY A 73 23.77 -3.31 12.45
CA GLY A 73 23.20 -3.10 13.79
C GLY A 73 21.78 -2.51 13.80
N VAL A 74 21.26 -2.08 12.64
CA VAL A 74 19.87 -1.61 12.48
C VAL A 74 18.97 -2.79 12.15
N THR A 75 18.34 -3.38 13.16
CA THR A 75 17.51 -4.59 12.99
C THR A 75 16.02 -4.32 12.74
N LYS A 76 15.65 -3.04 12.65
CA LYS A 76 14.26 -2.58 12.52
C LYS A 76 14.16 -1.52 11.43
N ALA A 77 13.14 -1.64 10.58
CA ALA A 77 12.73 -0.57 9.68
C ALA A 77 11.30 -0.14 10.01
N THR A 78 11.09 1.17 10.08
CA THR A 78 9.80 1.78 10.36
C THR A 78 9.57 2.88 9.34
N VAL A 79 8.43 2.83 8.67
CA VAL A 79 8.00 3.90 7.78
C VAL A 79 6.62 4.34 8.22
N THR A 80 6.44 5.64 8.38
CA THR A 80 5.16 6.26 8.73
C THR A 80 4.78 7.26 7.66
N LEU A 81 3.57 7.11 7.11
CA LEU A 81 2.93 8.11 6.27
C LEU A 81 1.92 8.86 7.13
N VAL A 82 2.02 10.19 7.13
CA VAL A 82 1.02 11.06 7.75
C VAL A 82 0.20 11.66 6.63
N PHE A 83 -1.10 11.45 6.70
CA PHE A 83 -2.06 11.96 5.74
C PHE A 83 -2.87 13.09 6.35
N ASP A 84 -3.11 14.11 5.54
CA ASP A 84 -4.11 15.12 5.82
C ASP A 84 -5.50 14.56 5.50
N ASN A 85 -6.40 14.71 6.46
CA ASN A 85 -7.77 14.21 6.42
C ASN A 85 -8.78 15.32 6.76
N THR A 86 -8.50 16.58 6.40
CA THR A 86 -9.42 17.70 6.66
C THR A 86 -10.63 17.70 5.72
N ASP A 87 -10.49 17.10 4.53
CA ASP A 87 -11.59 16.95 3.58
C ASP A 87 -12.52 15.79 4.00
N LYS A 88 -13.75 16.15 4.39
CA LYS A 88 -14.73 15.21 4.94
C LYS A 88 -15.33 14.28 3.88
N ASP A 89 -15.32 14.68 2.61
CA ASP A 89 -15.90 13.87 1.54
C ASP A 89 -15.00 12.68 1.16
N GLN A 90 -13.72 12.76 1.52
CA GLN A 90 -12.71 11.72 1.27
C GLN A 90 -12.25 11.00 2.54
N CYS A 91 -12.98 11.17 3.65
CA CYS A 91 -12.63 10.56 4.93
C CYS A 91 -12.88 9.04 4.92
N PRO A 92 -11.91 8.21 5.33
CA PRO A 92 -12.17 6.80 5.56
C PRO A 92 -13.13 6.59 6.73
N LEU A 93 -14.03 5.61 6.59
CA LEU A 93 -15.04 5.27 7.59
C LEU A 93 -14.41 5.01 8.97
N GLY A 94 -14.88 5.74 9.99
CA GLY A 94 -14.41 5.62 11.37
C GLY A 94 -13.24 6.55 11.75
N TYR A 95 -12.75 7.37 10.83
CA TYR A 95 -11.71 8.39 11.09
C TYR A 95 -12.18 9.82 10.81
N GLU A 96 -13.49 10.04 10.66
CA GLU A 96 -14.12 11.34 10.36
C GLU A 96 -13.79 12.45 11.36
N LYS A 97 -13.45 12.08 12.61
CA LYS A 97 -13.08 13.01 13.68
C LYS A 97 -11.58 13.30 13.75
N CYS A 98 -10.78 12.63 12.92
CA CYS A 98 -9.33 12.79 12.88
C CYS A 98 -8.96 13.69 11.70
N ASN A 99 -8.44 14.89 11.99
CA ASN A 99 -7.92 15.78 10.94
C ASN A 99 -6.64 15.24 10.29
N GLU A 100 -5.93 14.33 10.97
CA GLU A 100 -4.74 13.66 10.46
C GLU A 100 -4.80 12.17 10.75
N ILE A 101 -4.31 11.37 9.79
CA ILE A 101 -4.21 9.91 9.91
C ILE A 101 -2.76 9.51 9.70
N SER A 102 -2.16 8.87 10.70
CA SER A 102 -0.82 8.29 10.59
C SER A 102 -0.91 6.78 10.39
N ILE A 103 -0.26 6.28 9.34
CA ILE A 103 -0.18 4.86 9.03
C ILE A 103 1.29 4.47 9.07
N THR A 104 1.63 3.57 9.99
CA THR A 104 2.99 3.08 10.18
C THR A 104 3.08 1.61 9.83
N ARG A 105 4.08 1.23 9.05
CA ARG A 105 4.47 -0.16 8.86
C ARG A 105 5.85 -0.38 9.46
N GLN A 106 5.97 -1.40 10.31
CA GLN A 106 7.20 -1.77 10.97
C GLN A 106 7.57 -3.22 10.64
N ILE A 107 8.85 -3.43 10.33
CA ILE A 107 9.46 -4.74 10.14
C ILE A 107 10.67 -4.87 11.05
N VAL A 108 10.91 -6.07 11.56
CA VAL A 108 12.05 -6.41 12.41
C VAL A 108 12.70 -7.65 11.82
N VAL A 109 14.02 -7.64 11.66
CA VAL A 109 14.77 -8.79 11.15
C VAL A 109 14.56 -9.98 12.09
N GLY A 110 14.08 -11.11 11.55
CA GLY A 110 13.71 -12.29 12.34
C GLY A 110 12.49 -12.12 13.25
N GLY A 111 11.82 -10.96 13.20
CA GLY A 111 10.67 -10.62 14.03
C GLY A 111 9.34 -10.63 13.27
N LYS A 112 8.30 -10.10 13.94
CA LYS A 112 6.96 -9.95 13.35
C LYS A 112 6.80 -8.58 12.69
N ASN A 113 6.13 -8.58 11.54
CA ASN A 113 5.72 -7.36 10.86
C ASN A 113 4.43 -6.84 11.48
N LYS A 114 4.33 -5.54 11.70
CA LYS A 114 3.15 -4.93 12.31
C LYS A 114 2.75 -3.66 11.56
N TYR A 115 1.45 -3.42 11.52
CA TYR A 115 0.88 -2.15 11.08
C TYR A 115 0.35 -1.40 12.29
N LEU A 116 0.47 -0.08 12.26
CA LEU A 116 -0.14 0.80 13.23
C LEU A 116 -0.93 1.89 12.49
N ILE A 117 -2.12 2.20 12.99
CA ILE A 117 -2.87 3.40 12.59
C ILE A 117 -3.02 4.27 13.83
N ASN A 118 -2.57 5.53 13.77
CA ASN A 118 -2.58 6.45 14.91
C ASN A 118 -1.96 5.84 16.18
N GLY A 119 -0.85 5.11 16.00
CA GLY A 119 -0.12 4.42 17.08
C GLY A 119 -0.77 3.13 17.59
N LYS A 120 -1.97 2.75 17.14
CA LYS A 120 -2.63 1.50 17.54
C LYS A 120 -2.28 0.37 16.57
N THR A 121 -1.86 -0.78 17.10
CA THR A 121 -1.56 -1.95 16.26
C THR A 121 -2.83 -2.48 15.61
N VAL A 122 -2.79 -2.67 14.29
CA VAL A 122 -3.90 -3.18 13.49
C VAL A 122 -3.46 -4.34 12.60
N GLN A 123 -4.42 -5.13 12.14
CA GLN A 123 -4.17 -6.17 11.14
C GLN A 123 -3.98 -5.55 9.75
N ASN A 124 -3.22 -6.23 8.88
CA ASN A 124 -2.98 -5.77 7.50
C ASN A 124 -4.29 -5.58 6.72
N LYS A 125 -5.27 -6.46 6.91
CA LYS A 125 -6.59 -6.34 6.27
C LYS A 125 -7.26 -5.00 6.58
N LYS A 126 -7.17 -4.52 7.83
CA LYS A 126 -7.77 -3.23 8.22
C LYS A 126 -7.14 -2.04 7.51
N VAL A 127 -5.84 -2.09 7.22
CA VAL A 127 -5.12 -1.06 6.45
C VAL A 127 -5.53 -1.11 4.98
N GLN A 128 -5.67 -2.30 4.40
CA GLN A 128 -6.18 -2.46 3.04
C GLN A 128 -7.62 -1.95 2.92
N ASP A 129 -8.49 -2.29 3.86
CA ASP A 129 -9.88 -1.81 3.90
C ASP A 129 -9.93 -0.27 3.99
N LEU A 130 -9.01 0.35 4.75
CA LEU A 130 -8.89 1.81 4.84
C LEU A 130 -8.53 2.42 3.49
N PHE A 131 -7.49 1.92 2.82
CA PHE A 131 -7.10 2.46 1.50
C PHE A 131 -8.17 2.22 0.44
N CYS A 132 -8.84 1.06 0.44
CA CYS A 132 -9.98 0.81 -0.44
C CYS A 132 -11.15 1.78 -0.19
N SER A 133 -11.39 2.17 1.06
CA SER A 133 -12.47 3.12 1.39
C SER A 133 -12.23 4.53 0.84
N VAL A 134 -10.96 4.91 0.65
CA VAL A 134 -10.58 6.17 -0.03
C VAL A 134 -10.27 5.95 -1.51
N GLN A 135 -10.79 4.86 -2.09
CA GLN A 135 -10.63 4.47 -3.50
C GLN A 135 -9.17 4.31 -3.95
N LEU A 136 -8.24 4.11 -3.02
CA LEU A 136 -6.83 3.90 -3.30
C LEU A 136 -6.54 2.39 -3.31
N ASN A 137 -6.61 1.79 -4.50
CA ASN A 137 -6.27 0.38 -4.65
C ASN A 137 -4.75 0.18 -4.78
N VAL A 138 -4.11 0.02 -3.63
CA VAL A 138 -2.67 -0.20 -3.48
C VAL A 138 -2.11 -1.41 -4.23
N ASN A 139 -2.94 -2.43 -4.51
CA ASN A 139 -2.50 -3.61 -5.26
C ASN A 139 -2.72 -3.45 -6.77
N ASN A 140 -3.29 -2.34 -7.24
CA ASN A 140 -3.48 -2.14 -8.66
C ASN A 140 -2.12 -1.89 -9.35
N PRO A 141 -1.80 -2.67 -10.40
CA PRO A 141 -0.56 -2.52 -11.16
C PRO A 141 -0.36 -1.16 -11.86
N ASN A 142 -1.41 -0.34 -11.93
CA ASN A 142 -1.49 0.94 -12.63
C ASN A 142 -1.44 2.13 -11.65
N PHE A 143 -1.64 1.91 -10.35
CA PHE A 143 -1.39 2.92 -9.32
C PHE A 143 0.09 3.32 -9.29
N LEU A 144 0.98 2.35 -9.53
CA LEU A 144 2.42 2.57 -9.56
C LEU A 144 3.00 2.34 -10.97
N ILE A 145 3.25 3.43 -11.67
CA ILE A 145 3.91 3.39 -12.98
C ILE A 145 5.43 3.52 -12.79
N MET A 146 6.10 2.37 -12.77
CA MET A 146 7.57 2.32 -12.73
C MET A 146 8.18 2.47 -14.13
N GLN A 147 9.46 2.80 -14.18
CA GLN A 147 10.23 2.82 -15.42
C GLN A 147 10.09 1.48 -16.17
N GLY A 148 9.86 1.53 -17.49
CA GLY A 148 9.64 0.35 -18.34
C GLY A 148 8.20 -0.19 -18.33
N ARG A 149 7.33 0.29 -17.44
CA ARG A 149 5.90 -0.08 -17.42
C ARG A 149 5.14 0.47 -18.62
N ILE A 150 5.60 1.59 -19.21
CA ILE A 150 4.97 2.20 -20.40
C ILE A 150 4.83 1.19 -21.55
N THR A 151 5.85 0.37 -21.80
CA THR A 151 5.82 -0.66 -22.84
C THR A 151 4.84 -1.77 -22.52
N LYS A 152 4.63 -2.06 -21.23
CA LYS A 152 3.61 -3.02 -20.80
C LYS A 152 2.21 -2.46 -21.01
N VAL A 153 1.98 -1.18 -20.67
CA VAL A 153 0.70 -0.48 -20.91
C VAL A 153 0.35 -0.50 -22.40
N LEU A 154 1.32 -0.23 -23.28
CA LEU A 154 1.13 -0.28 -24.72
C LEU A 154 0.75 -1.67 -25.26
N ASN A 155 1.15 -2.74 -24.57
CA ASN A 155 0.89 -4.13 -24.96
C ASN A 155 -0.17 -4.81 -24.08
N MET A 156 -0.97 -4.05 -23.33
CA MET A 156 -2.00 -4.61 -22.45
C MET A 156 -3.07 -5.34 -23.26
N LYS A 157 -3.50 -6.50 -22.74
CA LYS A 157 -4.63 -7.23 -23.32
C LYS A 157 -5.94 -6.50 -23.02
N PRO A 158 -7.00 -6.68 -23.82
CA PRO A 158 -8.31 -6.04 -23.58
C PRO A 158 -8.86 -6.26 -22.16
N GLN A 159 -8.62 -7.43 -21.57
CA GLN A 159 -9.02 -7.72 -20.18
C GLN A 159 -8.27 -6.88 -19.14
N GLU A 160 -6.98 -6.60 -19.35
CA GLU A 160 -6.18 -5.76 -18.44
C GLU A 160 -6.62 -4.28 -18.55
N ILE A 161 -6.98 -3.84 -19.75
CA ILE A 161 -7.54 -2.50 -19.99
C ILE A 161 -8.90 -2.37 -19.32
N LEU A 162 -9.78 -3.37 -19.47
CA LEU A 162 -11.08 -3.37 -18.81
C LEU A 162 -10.94 -3.25 -17.29
N SER A 163 -10.05 -4.04 -16.69
CA SER A 163 -9.78 -3.99 -15.25
C SER A 163 -9.27 -2.61 -14.80
N MET A 164 -8.46 -1.93 -15.63
CA MET A 164 -8.03 -0.55 -15.36
C MET A 164 -9.20 0.44 -15.38
N ILE A 165 -10.12 0.30 -16.34
CA ILE A 165 -11.30 1.16 -16.48
C ILE A 165 -12.29 0.92 -15.34
N GLU A 166 -12.56 -0.32 -14.99
CA GLU A 166 -13.46 -0.69 -13.88
C GLU A 166 -12.97 -0.12 -12.54
N GLU A 167 -11.64 -0.04 -12.35
CA GLU A 167 -11.09 0.60 -11.18
C GLU A 167 -11.24 2.12 -11.21
N ALA A 168 -10.94 2.76 -12.34
CA ALA A 168 -11.14 4.20 -12.51
C ALA A 168 -12.62 4.60 -12.33
N ALA A 169 -13.55 3.73 -12.72
CA ALA A 169 -14.98 3.88 -12.51
C ALA A 169 -15.44 3.51 -11.09
N GLY A 170 -14.58 2.91 -10.27
CA GLY A 170 -14.91 2.44 -8.91
C GLY A 170 -15.83 1.22 -8.87
N THR A 171 -16.06 0.53 -9.99
CA THR A 171 -16.95 -0.65 -10.07
C THR A 171 -16.26 -1.94 -9.62
N SER A 172 -14.92 -1.96 -9.59
CA SER A 172 -14.12 -3.14 -9.22
C SER A 172 -14.46 -3.72 -7.83
N VAL A 173 -14.73 -2.86 -6.85
CA VAL A 173 -15.09 -3.28 -5.48
C VAL A 173 -16.44 -4.00 -5.47
N TYR A 174 -17.40 -3.55 -6.30
CA TYR A 174 -18.72 -4.14 -6.40
C TYR A 174 -18.67 -5.50 -7.08
N GLU A 175 -17.93 -5.63 -8.18
CA GLU A 175 -17.74 -6.92 -8.85
C GLU A 175 -17.02 -7.93 -7.94
N ALA A 176 -15.97 -7.51 -7.23
CA ALA A 176 -15.29 -8.39 -6.27
C ALA A 176 -16.24 -8.89 -5.15
N LYS A 177 -17.11 -8.02 -4.64
CA LYS A 177 -18.10 -8.38 -3.62
C LYS A 177 -19.19 -9.30 -4.17
N ARG A 178 -19.63 -9.06 -5.41
CA ARG A 178 -20.57 -9.91 -6.13
C ARG A 178 -20.00 -11.31 -6.35
N GLU A 179 -18.77 -11.40 -6.86
CA GLU A 179 -18.10 -12.68 -7.12
C GLU A 179 -17.87 -13.48 -5.82
N HIS A 180 -17.46 -12.82 -4.74
CA HIS A 180 -17.33 -13.47 -3.43
C HIS A 180 -18.69 -14.01 -2.93
N SER A 181 -19.77 -13.26 -3.16
CA SER A 181 -21.12 -13.67 -2.75
C SER A 181 -21.58 -14.89 -3.55
N ILE A 182 -21.35 -14.91 -4.87
CA ILE A 182 -21.66 -16.05 -5.75
C ILE A 182 -20.89 -17.30 -5.31
N LYS A 183 -19.57 -17.18 -5.11
CA LYS A 183 -18.73 -18.30 -4.63
C LYS A 183 -19.18 -18.83 -3.28
N LEU A 184 -19.68 -17.97 -2.40
CA LEU A 184 -20.24 -18.40 -1.12
C LEU A 184 -21.53 -19.20 -1.30
N ILE A 185 -22.42 -18.76 -2.20
CA ILE A 185 -23.66 -19.46 -2.53
C ILE A 185 -23.33 -20.85 -3.10
N GLU A 186 -22.47 -20.92 -4.12
CA GLU A 186 -22.04 -22.19 -4.73
C GLU A 186 -21.49 -23.18 -3.70
N LYS A 187 -20.66 -22.70 -2.76
CA LYS A 187 -20.10 -23.53 -1.69
C LYS A 187 -21.17 -24.03 -0.71
N LYS A 188 -22.20 -23.22 -0.46
CA LYS A 188 -23.32 -23.59 0.43
C LYS A 188 -24.23 -24.60 -0.25
N ASP A 189 -24.54 -24.40 -1.54
CA ASP A 189 -25.34 -25.31 -2.34
C ASP A 189 -24.65 -26.67 -2.52
N ALA A 190 -23.33 -26.69 -2.79
CA ALA A 190 -22.55 -27.92 -2.85
C ALA A 190 -22.65 -28.72 -1.54
N LYS A 191 -22.53 -28.03 -0.39
CA LYS A 191 -22.66 -28.67 0.92
C LYS A 191 -24.08 -29.15 1.21
N LEU A 192 -25.09 -28.46 0.68
CA LEU A 192 -26.48 -28.88 0.77
C LEU A 192 -26.70 -30.18 -0.01
N ASN A 193 -26.18 -30.26 -1.24
CA ASN A 193 -26.29 -31.44 -2.10
C ASN A 193 -25.60 -32.67 -1.49
N GLU A 194 -24.46 -32.49 -0.82
CA GLU A 194 -23.79 -33.57 -0.06
C GLU A 194 -24.62 -34.10 1.12
N LEU A 195 -25.53 -33.31 1.70
CA LEU A 195 -26.39 -33.73 2.81
C LEU A 195 -27.66 -34.47 2.34
N TYR A 196 -28.07 -34.24 1.09
CA TYR A 196 -29.25 -34.87 0.49
C TYR A 196 -28.90 -36.12 -0.36
N THR A 197 -27.63 -36.48 -0.43
CA THR A 197 -27.11 -37.71 -1.05
C THR A 197 -26.66 -38.68 0.03
#